data_AF-A0A927SED0-F1
#
_entry.id   AF-A0A927SED0-F1
#
_cell.length_a   1.000
_cell.length_b   1.000
_cell.length_c   1.000
_cell.angle_alpha   90.00
_cell.angle_beta   90.00
_cell.angle_gamma   90.00
#
_symmetry.space_group_name_H-M   'P 1'
#
loop_
_entity.id
_entity.type
_entity.pdbx_description
1 polymer ?
#
loop_
_entity_poly.entity_id
_entity_poly.type
_entity_poly.pdbx_seq_one_letter_code
_entity_poly.pdbx_strand_id
1 'polypeptide(L)'
;MASSSPLLRTSLDGCWRRYDERIDHRSHADCGLEEQPTVHEGIAARIMEKKGFLSDRCEMNRQIRADNSLLHQLKEEVKHLLSVVATNIPVILENLRDQILLIQYQLLFNAKRLVSLGERIGSISKVYKEYSHIQSQLKKKNKQRKALLAEKSACGSLQFVKRAQIDARLSGVMEDMEELKSQKNQFLLRTGCDEQEVAQLDQHLKTLSSSKDRLEKQQSELSAKKIQTVDEYWEINDSILAEESSVIKTKRKLLRPEHRKRLLRRLQETYGKEYRYALVCDAEKTVCKELKEEDSTVSVASVLNVLRTSEITAENVSKHSERKNSPLPNR
;
A
#
# COMPACT_ATOMS: atom_id res chain seq x y z
N MET A 1 -36.35 65.88 -67.21
CA MET A 1 -36.07 66.93 -66.20
C MET A 1 -37.09 66.80 -65.09
N ALA A 2 -36.65 66.46 -63.88
CA ALA A 2 -37.25 66.75 -62.57
C ALA A 2 -36.63 65.79 -61.56
N SER A 3 -35.57 66.28 -60.93
CA SER A 3 -34.89 65.76 -59.75
C SER A 3 -35.79 65.85 -58.51
N SER A 4 -35.86 64.80 -57.70
CA SER A 4 -36.18 64.89 -56.27
C SER A 4 -35.49 63.76 -55.52
N SER A 5 -34.47 64.15 -54.74
CA SER A 5 -33.65 63.30 -53.88
C SER A 5 -34.44 62.73 -52.69
N PRO A 6 -34.13 61.50 -52.20
CA PRO A 6 -34.74 60.95 -51.00
C PRO A 6 -33.99 61.43 -49.74
N LEU A 7 -34.73 61.99 -48.79
CA LEU A 7 -34.26 62.37 -47.46
C LEU A 7 -33.79 61.13 -46.66
N LEU A 8 -32.54 61.20 -46.18
CA LEU A 8 -31.93 60.27 -45.25
C LEU A 8 -32.74 60.21 -43.93
N ARG A 9 -33.42 59.07 -43.69
CA ARG A 9 -33.82 58.65 -42.35
C ARG A 9 -32.55 58.20 -41.61
N THR A 10 -31.97 59.08 -40.81
CA THR A 10 -30.99 58.69 -39.80
C THR A 10 -31.72 57.94 -38.68
N SER A 11 -31.52 56.63 -38.60
CA SER A 11 -31.90 55.80 -37.47
C SER A 11 -31.20 56.30 -36.20
N LEU A 12 -31.97 56.80 -35.25
CA LEU A 12 -31.56 57.08 -33.87
C LEU A 12 -31.36 55.78 -33.08
N ASP A 13 -30.63 54.80 -33.65
CA ASP A 13 -30.29 53.52 -33.01
C ASP A 13 -28.86 53.56 -32.47
N GLY A 14 -28.55 54.60 -31.71
CA GLY A 14 -27.19 54.92 -31.30
C GLY A 14 -27.10 55.53 -29.92
N CYS A 15 -27.80 55.00 -28.92
CA CYS A 15 -27.46 55.26 -27.52
C CYS A 15 -28.17 54.24 -26.63
N TRP A 16 -27.54 53.84 -25.53
CA TRP A 16 -28.07 52.93 -24.49
C TRP A 16 -27.90 51.41 -24.71
N ARG A 17 -26.69 50.94 -25.07
CA ARG A 17 -26.18 49.76 -24.33
C ARG A 17 -25.78 50.25 -22.93
N ARG A 18 -26.78 50.43 -22.06
CA ARG A 18 -26.56 50.71 -20.65
C ARG A 18 -25.96 49.45 -20.03
N TYR A 19 -24.77 49.62 -19.46
CA TYR A 19 -24.18 48.71 -18.50
C TYR A 19 -25.24 48.33 -17.46
N ASP A 20 -25.58 47.05 -17.34
CA ASP A 20 -26.32 46.49 -16.21
C ASP A 20 -25.39 46.34 -14.98
N GLU A 21 -24.54 47.34 -14.72
CA GLU A 21 -23.89 47.51 -13.43
C GLU A 21 -24.95 48.12 -12.51
N ARG A 22 -25.86 47.29 -12.00
CA ARG A 22 -26.73 47.68 -10.89
C ARG A 22 -25.80 48.06 -9.74
N ILE A 23 -25.70 49.35 -9.46
CA ILE A 23 -24.93 49.87 -8.34
C ILE A 23 -25.51 49.24 -7.07
N ASP A 24 -24.79 48.27 -6.52
CA ASP A 24 -25.10 47.74 -5.20
C ASP A 24 -24.71 48.83 -4.18
N HIS A 25 -25.62 49.12 -3.27
CA HIS A 25 -25.46 50.15 -2.24
C HIS A 25 -24.75 49.57 -1.00
N ARG A 26 -24.63 48.25 -0.94
CA ARG A 26 -23.87 47.53 0.08
C ARG A 26 -22.38 47.73 -0.17
N SER A 27 -21.59 47.82 0.91
CA SER A 27 -20.14 47.92 0.77
C SER A 27 -19.57 46.65 0.14
N HIS A 28 -18.35 46.71 -0.42
CA HIS A 28 -17.66 45.50 -0.92
C HIS A 28 -17.63 44.39 0.15
N ALA A 29 -17.40 44.76 1.42
CA ALA A 29 -17.42 43.83 2.55
C ALA A 29 -18.82 43.21 2.77
N ASP A 30 -19.90 43.99 2.68
CA ASP A 30 -21.27 43.50 2.81
C ASP A 30 -21.71 42.63 1.62
N CYS A 31 -21.08 42.83 0.45
CA CYS A 31 -21.20 41.98 -0.73
C CYS A 31 -20.29 40.73 -0.65
N GLY A 32 -19.45 40.61 0.39
CA GLY A 32 -18.48 39.52 0.51
C GLY A 32 -17.36 39.55 -0.54
N LEU A 33 -17.10 40.71 -1.14
CA LEU A 33 -15.97 40.92 -2.04
C LEU A 33 -14.73 41.25 -1.22
N GLU A 34 -13.66 40.49 -1.45
CA GLU A 34 -12.35 40.73 -0.83
C GLU A 34 -11.53 41.80 -1.58
N GLU A 35 -12.03 42.26 -2.73
CA GLU A 35 -11.41 43.30 -3.55
C GLU A 35 -11.53 44.68 -2.89
N GLN A 36 -10.44 45.46 -2.97
CA GLN A 36 -10.46 46.84 -2.50
C GLN A 36 -11.20 47.73 -3.52
N PRO A 37 -12.16 48.56 -3.08
CA PRO A 37 -12.86 49.47 -3.98
C PRO A 37 -11.95 50.63 -4.42
N THR A 38 -12.05 51.02 -5.69
CA THR A 38 -11.37 52.22 -6.18
C THR A 38 -12.01 53.50 -5.63
N VAL A 39 -11.20 54.51 -5.36
CA VAL A 39 -11.66 55.81 -4.87
C VAL A 39 -12.09 56.70 -6.03
N HIS A 40 -13.10 57.54 -5.82
CA HIS A 40 -13.50 58.50 -6.83
C HIS A 40 -12.36 59.50 -7.16
N GLU A 41 -11.90 59.48 -8.41
CA GLU A 41 -10.74 60.27 -8.88
C GLU A 41 -11.04 61.78 -8.88
N GLY A 42 -12.25 62.17 -9.28
CA GLY A 42 -12.65 63.57 -9.48
C GLY A 42 -12.18 64.17 -10.81
N ILE A 43 -12.87 65.23 -11.27
CA ILE A 43 -12.61 65.87 -12.58
C ILE A 43 -11.22 66.52 -12.61
N ALA A 44 -10.78 67.13 -11.50
CA ALA A 44 -9.47 67.78 -11.39
C ALA A 44 -8.29 66.80 -11.58
N ALA A 45 -8.34 65.63 -10.94
CA ALA A 45 -7.32 64.58 -11.10
C ALA A 45 -7.19 64.11 -12.55
N ARG A 46 -8.33 63.92 -13.24
CA ARG A 46 -8.36 63.52 -14.66
C ARG A 46 -7.84 64.60 -15.60
N ILE A 47 -8.09 65.88 -15.32
CA ILE A 47 -7.56 67.00 -16.12
C ILE A 47 -6.03 67.09 -15.94
N MET A 48 -5.50 66.83 -14.74
CA MET A 48 -4.05 66.81 -14.49
C MET A 48 -3.35 65.67 -15.26
N GLU A 49 -3.90 64.46 -15.22
CA GLU A 49 -3.39 63.31 -15.99
C GLU A 49 -3.43 63.57 -17.50
N LYS A 50 -4.49 64.21 -18.02
CA LYS A 50 -4.57 64.62 -19.44
C LYS A 50 -3.50 65.65 -19.84
N LYS A 51 -3.01 66.43 -18.88
CA LYS A 51 -1.90 67.38 -19.07
C LYS A 51 -0.52 66.73 -18.87
N GLY A 52 -0.46 65.43 -18.57
CA GLY A 52 0.77 64.66 -18.39
C GLY A 52 1.31 64.62 -16.96
N PHE A 53 0.56 65.10 -15.96
CA PHE A 53 0.96 65.03 -14.55
C PHE A 53 0.30 63.85 -13.84
N LEU A 54 1.07 63.12 -13.04
CA LEU A 54 0.56 62.02 -12.22
C LEU A 54 -0.30 62.56 -11.07
N SER A 55 -1.47 61.97 -10.87
CA SER A 55 -2.30 62.25 -9.70
C SER A 55 -2.27 61.08 -8.73
N ASP A 56 -1.99 61.35 -7.45
CA ASP A 56 -1.94 60.36 -6.37
C ASP A 56 -3.20 59.48 -6.31
N ARG A 57 -4.39 60.05 -6.60
CA ARG A 57 -5.67 59.31 -6.62
C ARG A 57 -5.78 58.36 -7.82
N CYS A 58 -5.29 58.77 -8.99
CA CYS A 58 -5.29 57.94 -10.19
C CYS A 58 -4.23 56.83 -10.07
N GLU A 59 -3.08 57.12 -9.47
CA GLU A 59 -2.04 56.13 -9.18
C GLU A 59 -2.49 55.12 -8.13
N MET A 60 -3.13 55.57 -7.06
CA MET A 60 -3.77 54.69 -6.07
C MET A 60 -4.79 53.75 -6.70
N ASN A 61 -5.65 54.24 -7.60
CA ASN A 61 -6.60 53.39 -8.32
C ASN A 61 -5.92 52.42 -9.30
N ARG A 62 -4.81 52.81 -9.94
CA ARG A 62 -4.00 51.90 -10.77
C ARG A 62 -3.44 50.76 -9.91
N GLN A 63 -2.92 51.09 -8.72
CA GLN A 63 -2.40 50.10 -7.77
C GLN A 63 -3.51 49.17 -7.26
N ILE A 64 -4.65 49.72 -6.82
CA ILE A 64 -5.82 48.93 -6.37
C ILE A 64 -6.27 47.94 -7.45
N ARG A 65 -6.31 48.35 -8.72
CA ARG A 65 -6.65 47.45 -9.83
C ARG A 65 -5.61 46.36 -10.04
N ALA A 66 -4.32 46.68 -9.92
CA ALA A 66 -3.25 45.69 -10.03
C ALA A 66 -3.30 44.68 -8.87
N ASP A 67 -3.53 45.14 -7.65
CA ASP A 67 -3.64 44.31 -6.45
C ASP A 67 -4.87 43.40 -6.52
N ASN A 68 -6.03 43.91 -6.94
CA ASN A 68 -7.24 43.10 -7.15
C ASN A 68 -7.01 42.05 -8.25
N SER A 69 -6.34 42.42 -9.35
CA SER A 69 -5.97 41.46 -10.40
C SER A 69 -5.09 40.34 -9.87
N LEU A 70 -4.11 40.65 -9.03
CA LEU A 70 -3.25 39.66 -8.38
C LEU A 70 -4.03 38.77 -7.41
N LEU A 71 -4.95 39.34 -6.64
CA LEU A 71 -5.82 38.61 -5.72
C LEU A 71 -6.68 37.58 -6.45
N HIS A 72 -7.24 37.92 -7.62
CA HIS A 72 -7.97 36.95 -8.44
C HIS A 72 -7.08 35.82 -8.95
N GLN A 73 -5.88 36.14 -9.45
CA GLN A 73 -4.93 35.13 -9.91
C GLN A 73 -4.56 34.16 -8.79
N LEU A 74 -4.24 34.67 -7.60
CA LEU A 74 -3.94 33.84 -6.43
C LEU A 74 -5.12 32.95 -6.03
N LYS A 75 -6.35 33.46 -6.08
CA LYS A 75 -7.56 32.64 -5.81
C LYS A 75 -7.73 31.52 -6.82
N GLU A 76 -7.54 31.81 -8.10
CA GLU A 76 -7.62 30.81 -9.16
C GLU A 76 -6.54 29.74 -9.00
N GLU A 77 -5.30 30.14 -8.70
CA GLU A 77 -4.18 29.22 -8.45
C GLU A 77 -4.44 28.34 -7.22
N VAL A 78 -4.90 28.92 -6.10
CA VAL A 78 -5.26 28.15 -4.89
C VAL A 78 -6.38 27.17 -5.17
N LYS A 79 -7.43 27.59 -5.88
CA LYS A 79 -8.55 26.72 -6.27
C LYS A 79 -8.08 25.57 -7.17
N HIS A 80 -7.18 25.86 -8.11
CA HIS A 80 -6.57 24.84 -8.96
C HIS A 80 -5.77 23.84 -8.12
N LEU A 81 -4.90 24.30 -7.22
CA LEU A 81 -4.12 23.42 -6.34
C LEU A 81 -5.01 22.53 -5.46
N LEU A 82 -6.06 23.08 -4.85
CA LEU A 82 -7.02 22.30 -4.07
C LEU A 82 -7.71 21.22 -4.92
N SER A 83 -8.08 21.53 -6.16
CA SER A 83 -8.68 20.55 -7.07
C SER A 83 -7.72 19.40 -7.43
N VAL A 84 -6.44 19.73 -7.64
CA VAL A 84 -5.38 18.74 -7.92
C VAL A 84 -5.14 17.86 -6.69
N VAL A 85 -5.11 18.43 -5.49
CA VAL A 85 -4.96 17.68 -4.24
C VAL A 85 -6.17 16.74 -4.02
N ALA A 86 -7.40 17.25 -4.16
CA ALA A 86 -8.62 16.49 -3.95
C ALA A 86 -8.87 15.37 -4.99
N THR A 87 -8.19 15.41 -6.14
CA THR A 87 -8.22 14.34 -7.15
C THR A 87 -7.14 13.30 -6.92
N ASN A 88 -5.97 13.71 -6.43
CA ASN A 88 -4.82 12.81 -6.23
C ASN A 88 -4.86 12.04 -4.91
N ILE A 89 -5.35 12.63 -3.80
CA ILE A 89 -5.40 11.95 -2.49
C ILE A 89 -6.11 10.58 -2.56
N PRO A 90 -7.31 10.44 -3.16
CA PRO A 90 -7.96 9.14 -3.32
C PRO A 90 -7.09 8.09 -4.04
N VAL A 91 -6.34 8.52 -5.06
CA VAL A 91 -5.47 7.65 -5.85
C VAL A 91 -4.27 7.20 -5.02
N ILE A 92 -3.65 8.11 -4.27
CA ILE A 92 -2.52 7.81 -3.37
C ILE A 92 -2.96 6.80 -2.30
N LEU A 93 -4.10 7.03 -1.65
CA LEU A 93 -4.61 6.12 -0.62
C LEU A 93 -4.96 4.73 -1.16
N GLU A 94 -5.53 4.61 -2.37
CA GLU A 94 -5.78 3.30 -2.99
C GLU A 94 -4.48 2.61 -3.45
N ASN A 95 -3.46 3.35 -3.88
CA ASN A 95 -2.14 2.78 -4.15
C ASN A 95 -1.49 2.22 -2.88
N LEU A 96 -1.57 2.93 -1.75
CA LEU A 96 -1.09 2.44 -0.45
C LEU A 96 -1.89 1.21 0.00
N ARG A 97 -3.22 1.24 -0.14
CA ARG A 97 -4.08 0.07 0.13
C ARG A 97 -3.69 -1.15 -0.71
N ASP A 98 -3.39 -0.97 -2.00
CA ASP A 98 -2.90 -2.04 -2.87
C ASP A 98 -1.56 -2.63 -2.39
N GLN A 99 -0.65 -1.77 -1.92
CA GLN A 99 0.64 -2.21 -1.37
C GLN A 99 0.44 -3.00 -0.06
N ILE A 100 -0.42 -2.52 0.84
CA ILE A 100 -0.76 -3.21 2.08
C ILE A 100 -1.39 -4.57 1.78
N LEU A 101 -2.30 -4.65 0.81
CA LEU A 101 -2.92 -5.90 0.36
C LEU A 101 -1.89 -6.87 -0.25
N LEU A 102 -0.98 -6.37 -1.09
CA LEU A 102 0.10 -7.17 -1.67
C LEU A 102 1.00 -7.76 -0.59
N ILE A 103 1.42 -6.94 0.39
CA ILE A 103 2.26 -7.37 1.50
C ILE A 103 1.49 -8.37 2.37
N GLN A 104 0.22 -8.12 2.68
CA GLN A 104 -0.60 -9.05 3.46
C GLN A 104 -0.75 -10.40 2.76
N TYR A 105 -0.97 -10.42 1.44
CA TYR A 105 -0.97 -11.66 0.66
C TYR A 105 0.36 -12.39 0.78
N GLN A 106 1.49 -11.68 0.61
CA GLN A 106 2.83 -12.23 0.74
C GLN A 106 3.07 -12.86 2.12
N LEU A 107 2.66 -12.17 3.18
CA LEU A 107 2.77 -12.65 4.57
C LEU A 107 1.96 -13.95 4.78
N LEU A 108 0.72 -14.02 4.27
CA LEU A 108 -0.11 -15.22 4.38
C LEU A 108 0.46 -16.38 3.56
N PHE A 109 0.96 -16.10 2.36
CA PHE A 109 1.58 -17.08 1.49
C PHE A 109 2.83 -17.68 2.13
N ASN A 110 3.72 -16.83 2.63
CA ASN A 110 4.96 -17.23 3.29
C ASN A 110 4.68 -17.97 4.61
N ALA A 111 3.67 -17.55 5.38
CA ALA A 111 3.27 -18.26 6.61
C ALA A 111 2.89 -19.73 6.31
N LYS A 112 2.06 -19.97 5.28
CA LYS A 112 1.72 -21.34 4.85
C LYS A 112 2.96 -22.13 4.43
N ARG A 113 3.87 -21.50 3.69
CA ARG A 113 5.12 -22.12 3.26
C ARG A 113 6.04 -22.47 4.43
N LEU A 114 6.14 -21.61 5.44
CA LEU A 114 6.92 -21.85 6.65
C LEU A 114 6.39 -23.04 7.44
N VAL A 115 5.07 -23.18 7.57
CA VAL A 115 4.45 -24.34 8.22
C VAL A 115 4.82 -25.62 7.48
N SER A 116 4.59 -25.69 6.16
CA SER A 116 4.92 -26.88 5.37
C SER A 116 6.42 -27.21 5.36
N LEU A 117 7.29 -26.20 5.35
CA LEU A 117 8.74 -26.42 5.48
C LEU A 117 9.11 -26.93 6.87
N GLY A 118 8.50 -26.39 7.93
CA GLY A 118 8.70 -26.83 9.31
C GLY A 118 8.30 -28.28 9.52
N GLU A 119 7.14 -28.69 8.99
CA GLU A 119 6.67 -30.09 9.01
C GLU A 119 7.64 -31.02 8.27
N ARG A 120 8.08 -30.62 7.07
CA ARG A 120 9.05 -31.40 6.28
C ARG A 120 10.39 -31.54 6.99
N ILE A 121 10.93 -30.45 7.55
CA ILE A 121 12.15 -30.47 8.36
C ILE A 121 11.97 -31.39 9.57
N GLY A 122 10.84 -31.29 10.27
CA GLY A 122 10.52 -32.12 11.43
C GLY A 122 10.49 -33.61 11.10
N SER A 123 9.82 -33.99 10.01
CA SER A 123 9.75 -35.40 9.56
C SER A 123 11.12 -35.95 9.17
N ILE A 124 11.89 -35.20 8.38
CA ILE A 124 13.25 -35.64 7.99
C ILE A 124 14.18 -35.70 9.20
N SER A 125 14.07 -34.74 10.13
CA SER A 125 14.90 -34.71 11.34
C SER A 125 14.65 -35.93 12.23
N LYS A 126 13.41 -36.38 12.36
CA LYS A 126 13.07 -37.61 13.12
C LYS A 126 13.76 -38.84 12.51
N VAL A 127 13.60 -39.04 11.20
CA VAL A 127 14.23 -40.15 10.45
C VAL A 127 15.75 -40.11 10.61
N TYR A 128 16.36 -38.96 10.39
CA TYR A 128 17.81 -38.80 10.49
C TYR A 128 18.35 -39.04 11.92
N LYS A 129 17.63 -38.59 12.95
CA LYS A 129 18.01 -38.81 14.36
C LYS A 129 18.08 -40.30 14.69
N GLU A 130 17.08 -41.08 14.32
CA GLU A 130 17.07 -42.54 14.54
C GLU A 130 18.23 -43.24 13.85
N TYR A 131 18.46 -42.94 12.57
CA TYR A 131 19.58 -43.50 11.82
C TYR A 131 20.94 -43.12 12.40
N SER A 132 21.13 -41.84 12.71
CA SER A 132 22.38 -41.33 13.28
C SER A 132 22.70 -41.95 14.63
N HIS A 133 21.67 -42.30 15.42
CA HIS A 133 21.82 -43.00 16.68
C HIS A 133 22.37 -44.41 16.50
N ILE A 134 21.76 -45.21 15.60
CA ILE A 134 22.22 -46.57 15.28
C ILE A 134 23.66 -46.53 14.72
N GLN A 135 23.95 -45.60 13.82
CA GLN A 135 25.29 -45.38 13.27
C GLN A 135 26.32 -45.02 14.37
N SER A 136 25.94 -44.20 15.34
CA SER A 136 26.80 -43.84 16.47
C SER A 136 27.10 -45.04 17.37
N GLN A 137 26.08 -45.86 17.68
CA GLN A 137 26.26 -47.09 18.45
C GLN A 137 27.16 -48.10 17.73
N LEU A 138 26.96 -48.32 16.43
CA LEU A 138 27.82 -49.16 15.61
C LEU A 138 29.28 -48.68 15.63
N LYS A 139 29.52 -47.37 15.52
CA LYS A 139 30.87 -46.79 15.62
C LYS A 139 31.50 -47.05 17.00
N LYS A 140 30.74 -46.91 18.10
CA LYS A 140 31.22 -47.18 19.46
C LYS A 140 31.58 -48.65 19.65
N LYS A 141 30.70 -49.58 19.25
CA LYS A 141 30.95 -51.04 19.34
C LYS A 141 32.14 -51.46 18.48
N ASN A 142 32.29 -50.90 17.27
CA ASN A 142 33.46 -51.19 16.42
C ASN A 142 34.78 -50.69 17.04
N LYS A 143 34.77 -49.56 17.77
CA LYS A 143 35.94 -49.11 18.54
C LYS A 143 36.27 -50.07 19.69
N GLN A 144 35.26 -50.53 20.44
CA GLN A 144 35.43 -51.53 21.50
C GLN A 144 36.02 -52.83 20.96
N ARG A 145 35.50 -53.33 19.83
CA ARG A 145 36.04 -54.51 19.14
C ARG A 145 37.52 -54.35 18.78
N LYS A 146 37.90 -53.20 18.18
CA LYS A 146 39.31 -52.91 17.84
C LYS A 146 40.21 -52.88 19.07
N ALA A 147 39.73 -52.31 20.19
CA ALA A 147 40.47 -52.28 21.44
C ALA A 147 40.68 -53.68 22.04
N LEU A 148 39.64 -54.52 22.07
CA LEU A 148 39.73 -55.91 22.54
C LEU A 148 40.65 -56.77 21.66
N LEU A 149 40.64 -56.56 20.34
CA LEU A 149 41.58 -57.23 19.44
C LEU A 149 43.04 -56.80 19.70
N ALA A 150 43.27 -55.50 19.96
CA ALA A 150 44.59 -55.00 20.33
C ALA A 150 45.05 -55.58 21.69
N GLU A 151 44.18 -55.60 22.70
CA GLU A 151 44.45 -56.22 24.00
C GLU A 151 44.79 -57.72 23.86
N LYS A 152 44.03 -58.45 23.04
CA LYS A 152 44.30 -59.86 22.73
C LYS A 152 45.68 -60.05 22.10
N SER A 153 46.07 -59.16 21.18
CA SER A 153 47.38 -59.20 20.52
C SER A 153 48.54 -58.82 21.46
N ALA A 154 48.28 -58.01 22.48
CA ALA A 154 49.26 -57.64 23.50
C ALA A 154 49.40 -58.68 24.64
N CYS A 155 48.42 -59.56 24.84
CA CYS A 155 48.53 -60.65 25.80
C CYS A 155 49.58 -61.70 25.36
N GLY A 156 50.49 -62.07 26.28
CA GLY A 156 51.47 -63.14 26.06
C GLY A 156 50.84 -64.52 25.81
N SER A 157 51.56 -65.40 25.12
CA SER A 157 51.08 -66.73 24.69
C SER A 157 50.58 -67.64 25.82
N LEU A 158 51.14 -67.49 27.02
CA LEU A 158 50.81 -68.27 28.22
C LEU A 158 49.57 -67.76 28.99
N GLN A 159 49.03 -66.59 28.64
CA GLN A 159 47.87 -65.99 29.35
C GLN A 159 46.53 -66.52 28.81
N PHE A 160 46.34 -67.84 28.82
CA PHE A 160 45.18 -68.51 28.22
C PHE A 160 43.83 -68.07 28.83
N VAL A 161 43.74 -67.91 30.15
CA VAL A 161 42.51 -67.47 30.84
C VAL A 161 42.09 -66.06 30.40
N LYS A 162 43.05 -65.12 30.36
CA LYS A 162 42.76 -63.74 29.93
C LYS A 162 42.35 -63.68 28.46
N ARG A 163 43.00 -64.45 27.59
CA ARG A 163 42.61 -64.56 26.17
C ARG A 163 41.21 -65.12 26.01
N ALA A 164 40.85 -66.17 26.76
CA ALA A 164 39.49 -66.72 26.76
C ALA A 164 38.44 -65.70 27.24
N GLN A 165 38.76 -64.88 28.24
CA GLN A 165 37.89 -63.79 28.70
C GLN A 165 37.72 -62.69 27.63
N ILE A 166 38.81 -62.31 26.95
CA ILE A 166 38.75 -61.33 25.85
C ILE A 166 37.93 -61.90 24.69
N ASP A 167 38.05 -63.19 24.39
CA ASP A 167 37.27 -63.87 23.35
C ASP A 167 35.78 -63.91 23.69
N ALA A 168 35.42 -64.20 24.95
CA ALA A 168 34.02 -64.10 25.40
C ALA A 168 33.46 -62.67 25.23
N ARG A 169 34.25 -61.64 25.57
CA ARG A 169 33.86 -60.23 25.37
C ARG A 169 33.76 -59.87 23.88
N LEU A 170 34.65 -60.38 23.04
CA LEU A 170 34.62 -60.18 21.60
C LEU A 170 33.35 -60.77 20.99
N SER A 171 32.96 -61.99 21.39
CA SER A 171 31.71 -62.61 20.95
C SER A 171 30.50 -61.75 21.32
N GLY A 172 30.41 -61.27 22.56
CA GLY A 172 29.30 -60.38 22.97
C GLY A 172 29.27 -59.06 22.19
N VAL A 173 30.43 -58.43 21.95
CA VAL A 173 30.49 -57.20 21.12
C VAL A 173 30.12 -57.48 19.66
N MET A 174 30.46 -58.65 19.12
CA MET A 174 30.09 -59.05 17.76
C MET A 174 28.59 -59.30 17.63
N GLU A 175 27.98 -59.96 18.62
CA GLU A 175 26.53 -60.17 18.72
C GLU A 175 25.78 -58.83 18.74
N ASP A 176 26.17 -57.92 19.65
CA ASP A 176 25.60 -56.56 19.71
C ASP A 176 25.73 -55.80 18.36
N MET A 177 26.85 -56.00 17.65
CA MET A 177 27.06 -55.37 16.34
C MET A 177 26.16 -55.96 15.26
N GLU A 178 25.91 -57.26 15.28
CA GLU A 178 24.99 -57.93 14.36
C GLU A 178 23.54 -57.53 14.65
N GLU A 179 23.17 -57.40 15.92
CA GLU A 179 21.87 -56.87 16.31
C GLU A 179 21.66 -55.43 15.80
N LEU A 180 22.63 -54.54 16.03
CA LEU A 180 22.56 -53.15 15.53
C LEU A 180 22.51 -53.07 13.99
N LYS A 181 23.19 -53.97 13.28
CA LYS A 181 23.09 -54.07 11.81
C LYS A 181 21.69 -54.53 11.39
N SER A 182 21.11 -55.49 12.11
CA SER A 182 19.74 -55.95 11.88
C SER A 182 18.73 -54.81 12.10
N GLN A 183 18.86 -54.08 13.22
CA GLN A 183 18.04 -52.90 13.53
C GLN A 183 18.18 -51.81 12.45
N LYS A 184 19.40 -51.56 11.97
CA LYS A 184 19.63 -50.64 10.84
C LYS A 184 18.91 -51.09 9.57
N ASN A 185 19.02 -52.36 9.20
CA ASN A 185 18.35 -52.90 8.01
C ASN A 185 16.83 -52.82 8.15
N GLN A 186 16.29 -53.13 9.33
CA GLN A 186 14.87 -52.97 9.62
C GLN A 186 14.41 -51.51 9.52
N PHE A 187 15.23 -50.56 10.01
CA PHE A 187 14.96 -49.13 9.86
C PHE A 187 14.90 -48.71 8.39
N LEU A 188 15.86 -49.15 7.57
CA LEU A 188 15.89 -48.85 6.14
C LEU A 188 14.67 -49.43 5.42
N LEU A 189 14.30 -50.68 5.72
CA LEU A 189 13.08 -51.31 5.18
C LEU A 189 11.80 -50.56 5.59
N ARG A 190 11.70 -50.14 6.85
CA ARG A 190 10.55 -49.39 7.37
C ARG A 190 10.40 -48.02 6.74
N THR A 191 11.52 -47.35 6.47
CA THR A 191 11.55 -46.00 5.88
C THR A 191 11.48 -46.02 4.35
N GLY A 192 11.79 -47.16 3.73
CA GLY A 192 11.89 -47.31 2.28
C GLY A 192 13.11 -46.60 1.69
N CYS A 193 14.06 -46.16 2.53
CA CYS A 193 15.25 -45.44 2.11
C CYS A 193 16.45 -46.37 1.97
N ASP A 194 17.36 -46.04 1.05
CA ASP A 194 18.67 -46.66 1.00
C ASP A 194 19.71 -45.93 1.89
N GLU A 195 20.90 -46.50 2.05
CA GLU A 195 21.94 -45.89 2.88
C GLU A 195 22.46 -44.55 2.33
N GLN A 196 22.44 -44.37 1.00
CA GLN A 196 22.94 -43.16 0.35
C GLN A 196 21.95 -42.00 0.54
N GLU A 197 20.66 -42.25 0.37
CA GLU A 197 19.57 -41.33 0.61
C GLU A 197 19.58 -40.85 2.06
N VAL A 198 19.74 -41.76 3.04
CA VAL A 198 19.80 -41.39 4.45
C VAL A 198 21.06 -40.58 4.77
N ALA A 199 22.19 -40.88 4.11
CA ALA A 199 23.42 -40.10 4.27
C ALA A 199 23.28 -38.66 3.75
N GLN A 200 22.47 -38.44 2.72
CA GLN A 200 22.21 -37.10 2.17
C GLN A 200 21.25 -36.27 3.04
N LEU A 201 20.49 -36.88 3.96
CA LEU A 201 19.51 -36.17 4.78
C LEU A 201 20.11 -35.03 5.61
N ASP A 202 21.35 -35.15 6.06
CA ASP A 202 22.05 -34.07 6.78
C ASP A 202 22.20 -32.81 5.91
N GLN A 203 22.61 -33.00 4.66
CA GLN A 203 22.77 -31.92 3.70
C GLN A 203 21.41 -31.35 3.27
N HIS A 204 20.40 -32.20 3.08
CA HIS A 204 19.04 -31.76 2.81
C HIS A 204 18.46 -30.95 3.98
N LEU A 205 18.65 -31.39 5.23
CA LEU A 205 18.23 -30.66 6.42
C LEU A 205 18.89 -29.29 6.52
N LYS A 206 20.21 -29.20 6.26
CA LYS A 206 20.92 -27.92 6.21
C LYS A 206 20.35 -26.99 5.15
N THR A 207 20.09 -27.51 3.95
CA THR A 207 19.49 -26.75 2.84
C THR A 207 18.10 -26.24 3.22
N LEU A 208 17.23 -27.13 3.74
CA LEU A 208 15.88 -26.77 4.16
C LEU A 208 15.89 -25.75 5.31
N SER A 209 16.76 -25.93 6.31
CA SER A 209 16.91 -24.99 7.42
C SER A 209 17.32 -23.61 6.91
N SER A 210 18.34 -23.52 6.06
CA SER A 210 18.76 -22.22 5.49
C SER A 210 17.65 -21.54 4.67
N SER A 211 16.84 -22.32 3.94
CA SER A 211 15.70 -21.79 3.19
C SER A 211 14.59 -21.30 4.11
N LYS A 212 14.38 -21.97 5.25
CA LYS A 212 13.43 -21.55 6.29
C LYS A 212 13.90 -20.25 6.93
N ASP A 213 15.16 -20.14 7.32
CA ASP A 213 15.74 -18.94 7.94
C ASP A 213 15.63 -17.72 7.00
N ARG A 214 15.88 -17.93 5.70
CA ARG A 214 15.70 -16.89 4.67
C ARG A 214 14.24 -16.44 4.57
N LEU A 215 13.28 -17.37 4.61
CA LEU A 215 11.87 -17.04 4.55
C LEU A 215 11.39 -16.33 5.83
N GLU A 216 11.89 -16.72 7.00
CA GLU A 216 11.59 -16.03 8.26
C GLU A 216 12.12 -14.59 8.25
N LYS A 217 13.32 -14.37 7.72
CA LYS A 217 13.86 -13.03 7.50
C LYS A 217 13.00 -12.21 6.53
N GLN A 218 12.57 -12.80 5.42
CA GLN A 218 11.66 -12.13 4.49
C GLN A 218 10.31 -11.80 5.15
N GLN A 219 9.80 -12.68 6.02
CA GLN A 219 8.56 -12.47 6.76
C GLN A 219 8.68 -11.26 7.71
N SER A 220 9.78 -11.14 8.44
CA SER A 220 9.99 -10.01 9.35
C SER A 220 10.14 -8.70 8.58
N GLU A 221 10.93 -8.67 7.50
CA GLU A 221 11.06 -7.50 6.63
C GLU A 221 9.72 -7.05 6.03
N LEU A 222 8.90 -8.00 5.56
CA LEU A 222 7.57 -7.68 5.02
C LEU A 222 6.63 -7.15 6.10
N SER A 223 6.68 -7.70 7.32
CA SER A 223 5.86 -7.20 8.43
C SER A 223 6.22 -5.77 8.81
N ALA A 224 7.52 -5.43 8.85
CA ALA A 224 7.99 -4.07 9.11
C ALA A 224 7.54 -3.09 8.00
N LYS A 225 7.69 -3.49 6.73
CA LYS A 225 7.21 -2.72 5.58
C LYS A 225 5.70 -2.50 5.63
N LYS A 226 4.93 -3.50 6.06
CA LYS A 226 3.48 -3.37 6.20
C LYS A 226 3.12 -2.29 7.21
N ILE A 227 3.75 -2.32 8.38
CA ILE A 227 3.53 -1.33 9.44
C ILE A 227 3.83 0.07 8.90
N GLN A 228 4.99 0.26 8.30
CA GLN A 228 5.36 1.53 7.67
C GLN A 228 4.32 2.01 6.63
N THR A 229 3.87 1.12 5.74
CA THR A 229 2.90 1.49 4.70
C THR A 229 1.53 1.83 5.29
N VAL A 230 1.15 1.17 6.39
CA VAL A 230 -0.08 1.48 7.13
C VAL A 230 0.04 2.83 7.83
N ASP A 231 1.19 3.14 8.42
CA ASP A 231 1.46 4.43 9.05
C ASP A 231 1.40 5.57 8.02
N GLU A 232 2.07 5.42 6.87
CA GLU A 232 2.00 6.38 5.74
C GLU A 232 0.56 6.60 5.25
N TYR A 233 -0.25 5.54 5.20
CA TYR A 233 -1.67 5.64 4.86
C TYR A 233 -2.44 6.49 5.88
N TRP A 234 -2.23 6.26 7.18
CA TRP A 234 -2.92 6.99 8.23
C TRP A 234 -2.45 8.44 8.33
N GLU A 235 -1.16 8.73 8.15
CA GLU A 235 -0.64 10.10 8.10
C GLU A 235 -1.36 10.94 7.03
N ILE A 236 -1.51 10.39 5.82
CA ILE A 236 -2.25 11.07 4.75
C ILE A 236 -3.74 11.13 5.08
N ASN A 237 -4.33 10.03 5.56
CA ASN A 237 -5.75 9.97 5.86
C ASN A 237 -6.16 10.95 6.97
N ASP A 238 -5.31 11.17 7.97
CA ASP A 238 -5.56 12.04 9.11
C ASP A 238 -5.31 13.52 8.79
N SER A 239 -4.50 13.81 7.75
CA SER A 239 -4.34 15.15 7.21
C SER A 239 -5.57 15.70 6.45
N ILE A 240 -6.53 14.82 6.15
CA ILE A 240 -7.76 15.18 5.43
C ILE A 240 -8.72 15.92 6.35
N LEU A 241 -9.22 17.08 5.89
CA LEU A 241 -10.25 17.83 6.59
C LEU A 241 -11.55 17.00 6.72
N ALA A 242 -12.21 17.09 7.89
CA ALA A 242 -13.42 16.33 8.18
C ALA A 242 -14.53 16.52 7.12
N GLU A 243 -14.63 17.74 6.57
CA GLU A 243 -15.59 18.13 5.53
C GLU A 243 -15.35 17.36 4.21
N GLU A 244 -14.09 17.13 3.85
CA GLU A 244 -13.70 16.47 2.60
C GLU A 244 -13.62 14.93 2.72
N SER A 245 -13.58 14.40 3.95
CA SER A 245 -13.45 12.97 4.24
C SER A 245 -14.50 12.12 3.53
N SER A 246 -15.77 12.58 3.49
CA SER A 246 -16.88 11.87 2.85
C SER A 246 -16.73 11.77 1.33
N VAL A 247 -16.30 12.85 0.69
CA VAL A 247 -16.05 12.94 -0.76
C VAL A 247 -14.87 12.05 -1.14
N ILE A 248 -13.77 12.11 -0.39
CA ILE A 248 -12.57 11.30 -0.65
C ILE A 248 -12.90 9.81 -0.51
N LYS A 249 -13.60 9.40 0.57
CA LYS A 249 -14.05 8.00 0.73
C LYS A 249 -14.91 7.53 -0.44
N THR A 250 -15.77 8.41 -0.98
CA THR A 250 -16.64 8.09 -2.11
C THR A 250 -15.85 7.93 -3.41
N LYS A 251 -14.90 8.82 -3.70
CA LYS A 251 -13.96 8.68 -4.84
C LYS A 251 -13.13 7.40 -4.75
N ARG A 252 -12.64 7.04 -3.56
CA ARG A 252 -11.90 5.80 -3.32
C ARG A 252 -12.72 4.55 -3.63
N LYS A 253 -13.98 4.51 -3.19
CA LYS A 253 -14.91 3.41 -3.53
C LYS A 253 -15.07 3.25 -5.05
N LEU A 254 -15.07 4.34 -5.81
CA LEU A 254 -15.16 4.31 -7.28
C LEU A 254 -13.90 3.74 -7.94
N LEU A 255 -12.70 4.02 -7.40
CA LEU A 255 -11.42 3.54 -7.94
C LEU A 255 -11.15 2.06 -7.63
N ARG A 256 -11.69 1.56 -6.52
CA ARG A 256 -11.39 0.24 -5.95
C ARG A 256 -11.52 -0.95 -6.92
N PRO A 257 -12.51 -1.04 -7.83
CA PRO A 257 -12.63 -2.16 -8.76
C PRO A 257 -11.43 -2.29 -9.72
N GLU A 258 -10.95 -1.17 -10.27
CA GLU A 258 -9.80 -1.17 -11.19
C GLU A 258 -8.49 -1.47 -10.47
N HIS A 259 -8.33 -0.95 -9.24
CA HIS A 259 -7.21 -1.30 -8.36
C HIS A 259 -7.19 -2.79 -8.03
N ARG A 260 -8.34 -3.37 -7.62
CA ARG A 260 -8.48 -4.81 -7.36
C ARG A 260 -8.08 -5.64 -8.60
N LYS A 261 -8.58 -5.28 -9.78
CA LYS A 261 -8.25 -5.99 -11.03
C LYS A 261 -6.76 -5.96 -11.35
N ARG A 262 -6.10 -4.81 -11.16
CA ARG A 262 -4.66 -4.64 -11.35
C ARG A 262 -3.86 -5.46 -10.34
N LEU A 263 -4.25 -5.45 -9.06
CA LEU A 263 -3.62 -6.25 -8.00
C LEU A 263 -3.72 -7.75 -8.31
N LEU A 264 -4.91 -8.24 -8.68
CA LEU A 264 -5.13 -9.64 -9.03
C LEU A 264 -4.24 -10.09 -10.19
N ARG A 265 -4.14 -9.27 -11.24
CA ARG A 265 -3.26 -9.54 -12.38
C ARG A 265 -1.79 -9.64 -11.94
N ARG A 266 -1.31 -8.66 -11.16
CA ARG A 266 0.06 -8.65 -10.65
C ARG A 266 0.37 -9.90 -9.81
N LEU A 267 -0.56 -10.32 -8.96
CA LEU A 267 -0.42 -11.53 -8.15
C LEU A 267 -0.39 -12.80 -9.01
N GLN A 268 -1.26 -12.90 -10.03
CA GLN A 268 -1.26 -14.03 -10.96
C GLN A 268 0.04 -14.12 -11.76
N GLU A 269 0.55 -12.99 -12.24
CA GLU A 269 1.83 -12.92 -12.97
C GLU A 269 3.02 -13.30 -12.07
N THR A 270 3.01 -12.87 -10.81
CA THR A 270 4.12 -13.12 -9.87
C THR A 270 4.16 -14.57 -9.38
N TYR A 271 3.00 -15.15 -9.05
CA TYR A 271 2.92 -16.47 -8.41
C TYR A 271 2.55 -17.61 -9.38
N GLY A 272 2.03 -17.28 -10.58
CA GLY A 272 1.69 -18.25 -11.60
C GLY A 272 0.81 -19.38 -11.07
N LYS A 273 1.33 -20.61 -11.12
CA LYS A 273 0.63 -21.83 -10.65
C LYS A 273 0.46 -21.89 -9.13
N GLU A 274 1.29 -21.17 -8.37
CA GLU A 274 1.21 -21.11 -6.90
C GLU A 274 0.21 -20.04 -6.41
N TYR A 275 -0.37 -19.25 -7.31
CA TYR A 275 -1.36 -18.23 -6.98
C TYR A 275 -2.60 -18.84 -6.33
N ARG A 276 -3.08 -18.22 -5.24
CA ARG A 276 -4.26 -18.67 -4.51
C ARG A 276 -5.24 -17.52 -4.28
N TYR A 277 -6.36 -17.53 -5.00
CA TYR A 277 -7.41 -16.50 -4.85
C TYR A 277 -7.94 -16.40 -3.41
N ALA A 278 -8.07 -17.52 -2.69
CA ALA A 278 -8.53 -17.53 -1.31
C ALA A 278 -7.66 -16.65 -0.38
N LEU A 279 -6.34 -16.62 -0.61
CA LEU A 279 -5.42 -15.76 0.15
C LEU A 279 -5.66 -14.27 -0.11
N VAL A 280 -6.14 -13.91 -1.30
CA VAL A 280 -6.52 -12.52 -1.60
C VAL A 280 -7.75 -12.13 -0.78
N CYS A 281 -8.77 -12.99 -0.73
CA CYS A 281 -9.95 -12.74 0.09
C CYS A 281 -9.60 -12.62 1.59
N ASP A 282 -8.70 -13.46 2.08
CA ASP A 282 -8.22 -13.40 3.47
C ASP A 282 -7.45 -12.10 3.73
N ALA A 283 -6.57 -11.71 2.80
CA ALA A 283 -5.82 -10.46 2.89
C ALA A 283 -6.75 -9.25 2.91
N GLU A 284 -7.76 -9.21 2.03
CA GLU A 284 -8.76 -8.15 1.97
C GLU A 284 -9.52 -8.03 3.29
N LYS A 285 -9.99 -9.14 3.86
CA LYS A 285 -10.67 -9.13 5.16
C LYS A 285 -9.77 -8.56 6.27
N THR A 286 -8.49 -8.92 6.28
CA THR A 286 -7.55 -8.38 7.28
C THR A 286 -7.33 -6.89 7.08
N VAL A 287 -7.08 -6.45 5.85
CA VAL A 287 -6.77 -5.04 5.55
C VAL A 287 -8.01 -4.15 5.73
N CYS A 288 -9.21 -4.60 5.35
CA CYS A 288 -10.43 -3.83 5.61
C CYS A 288 -10.64 -3.59 7.11
N LYS A 289 -10.35 -4.58 7.97
CA LYS A 289 -10.39 -4.41 9.43
C LYS A 289 -9.33 -3.43 9.94
N GLU A 290 -8.10 -3.56 9.45
CA GLU A 290 -6.96 -2.73 9.85
C GLU A 290 -7.15 -1.26 9.46
N LEU A 291 -7.66 -1.00 8.26
CA LEU A 291 -7.99 0.34 7.75
C LEU A 291 -9.36 0.85 8.21
N LYS A 292 -10.08 0.07 9.02
CA LYS A 292 -11.43 0.40 9.54
C LYS A 292 -12.43 0.75 8.43
N GLU A 293 -12.37 0.02 7.32
CA GLU A 293 -13.29 0.18 6.20
C GLU A 293 -14.45 -0.82 6.32
N GLU A 294 -15.69 -0.32 6.32
CA GLU A 294 -16.86 -1.19 6.20
C GLU A 294 -16.90 -1.79 4.79
N ASP A 295 -16.88 -3.13 4.71
CA ASP A 295 -17.12 -3.92 3.50
C ASP A 295 -18.56 -3.66 3.03
N SER A 296 -18.73 -2.53 2.36
CA SER A 296 -19.99 -2.16 1.76
C SER A 296 -19.80 -2.31 0.26
N THR A 297 -20.29 -3.42 -0.26
CA THR A 297 -20.65 -3.58 -1.67
C THR A 297 -21.75 -2.56 -1.99
N VAL A 298 -21.37 -1.28 -2.06
CA VAL A 298 -22.27 -0.20 -2.45
C VAL A 298 -22.27 -0.16 -3.97
N SER A 299 -23.46 -0.24 -4.55
CA SER A 299 -23.64 -0.11 -6.00
C SER A 299 -22.96 1.17 -6.50
N VAL A 300 -22.24 1.07 -7.62
CA VAL A 300 -21.62 2.23 -8.29
C VAL A 300 -22.66 3.34 -8.54
N ALA A 301 -23.92 2.97 -8.79
CA ALA A 301 -25.03 3.92 -8.96
C ALA A 301 -25.32 4.74 -7.69
N SER A 302 -25.29 4.12 -6.51
CA SER A 302 -25.45 4.85 -5.24
C SER A 302 -24.25 5.76 -4.93
N VAL A 303 -23.03 5.36 -5.29
CA VAL A 303 -21.82 6.18 -5.12
C VAL A 303 -21.88 7.42 -6.03
N LEU A 304 -22.28 7.25 -7.30
CA LEU A 304 -22.42 8.35 -8.26
C LEU A 304 -23.52 9.34 -7.86
N ASN A 305 -24.61 8.86 -7.25
CA ASN A 305 -25.67 9.74 -6.75
C ASN A 305 -25.18 10.60 -5.57
N VAL A 306 -24.38 10.04 -4.65
CA VAL A 306 -23.77 10.80 -3.54
C VAL A 306 -22.83 11.88 -4.07
N LEU A 307 -21.98 11.56 -5.04
CA LEU A 307 -21.07 12.54 -5.67
C LEU A 307 -21.85 13.68 -6.35
N ARG A 308 -22.87 13.35 -7.14
CA ARG A 308 -23.77 14.35 -7.76
C ARG A 308 -24.44 15.22 -6.71
N THR A 309 -24.94 14.65 -5.62
CA THR A 309 -25.54 15.46 -4.55
C THR A 309 -24.52 16.35 -3.86
N SER A 310 -23.28 15.89 -3.64
CA SER A 310 -22.23 16.71 -3.03
C SER A 310 -21.73 17.84 -3.93
N GLU A 311 -21.62 17.59 -5.25
CA GLU A 311 -21.28 18.60 -6.26
C GLU A 311 -22.40 19.64 -6.38
N ILE A 312 -23.66 19.20 -6.36
CA ILE A 312 -24.83 20.09 -6.34
C ILE A 312 -24.87 20.89 -5.05
N THR A 313 -24.52 20.33 -3.88
CA THR A 313 -24.46 21.12 -2.63
C THR A 313 -23.30 22.11 -2.63
N ALA A 314 -22.12 21.76 -3.17
CA ALA A 314 -21.00 22.69 -3.29
C ALA A 314 -21.30 23.82 -4.29
N GLU A 315 -21.91 23.49 -5.43
CA GLU A 315 -22.41 24.49 -6.38
C GLU A 315 -23.56 25.33 -5.80
N ASN A 316 -24.47 24.74 -5.02
CA ASN A 316 -25.57 25.48 -4.41
C ASN A 316 -25.10 26.35 -3.25
N VAL A 317 -24.07 25.97 -2.50
CA VAL A 317 -23.44 26.84 -1.49
C VAL A 317 -22.74 28.00 -2.17
N SER A 318 -22.04 27.77 -3.28
CA SER A 318 -21.45 28.82 -4.14
C SER A 318 -22.53 29.71 -4.78
N LYS A 319 -23.64 29.13 -5.26
CA LYS A 319 -24.77 29.88 -5.85
C LYS A 319 -25.63 30.56 -4.79
N HIS A 320 -25.62 30.11 -3.54
CA HIS A 320 -26.38 30.70 -2.44
C HIS A 320 -25.61 31.86 -1.77
N SER A 321 -24.27 31.81 -1.73
CA SER A 321 -23.46 33.01 -1.49
C SER A 321 -23.63 34.03 -2.62
N GLU A 322 -23.70 33.59 -3.89
CA GLU A 322 -24.01 34.47 -5.03
C GLU A 322 -25.47 34.98 -5.01
N ARG A 323 -26.46 34.19 -4.58
CA ARG A 323 -27.89 34.60 -4.52
C ARG A 323 -28.23 35.48 -3.31
N LYS A 324 -27.54 35.35 -2.18
CA LYS A 324 -27.58 36.37 -1.12
C LYS A 324 -27.03 37.73 -1.59
N ASN A 325 -26.32 37.73 -2.73
CA ASN A 325 -25.87 38.91 -3.44
C ASN A 325 -26.74 39.30 -4.66
N SER A 326 -27.91 38.69 -4.82
CA SER A 326 -28.88 39.09 -5.86
C SER A 326 -30.06 39.86 -5.25
N PRO A 327 -30.52 40.99 -5.83
CA PRO A 327 -31.59 41.80 -5.26
C PRO A 327 -32.92 41.05 -5.30
N LEU A 328 -33.67 41.07 -4.19
CA LEU A 328 -35.06 40.59 -4.14
C LEU A 328 -35.91 41.28 -5.21
N PRO A 329 -36.86 40.59 -5.86
CA PRO A 329 -37.77 41.21 -6.81
C PRO A 329 -38.80 42.05 -6.03
N ASN A 330 -38.78 43.36 -6.27
CA ASN A 330 -39.73 44.31 -5.67
C ASN A 330 -41.18 43.91 -5.98
N ARG A 331 -41.98 43.83 -4.91
CA ARG A 331 -43.44 44.03 -4.96
C ARG A 331 -43.75 45.51 -4.81
#